data_AF-A0A173MGS5-F1
#
_entry.id   AF-A0A173MGS5-F1
#
_cell.length_a   1.000
_cell.length_b   1.000
_cell.length_c   1.000
_cell.angle_alpha   90.00
_cell.angle_beta   90.00
_cell.angle_gamma   90.00
#
_symmetry.space_group_name_H-M   'P 1'
#
loop_
_entity.id
_entity.type
_entity.pdbx_description
1 polymer ?
#
loop_
_entity_poly.entity_id
_entity_poly.type
_entity_poly.pdbx_seq_one_letter_code
_entity_poly.pdbx_strand_id
1 'polypeptide(L)'
;MSQPETHEQPDVRKRPYTLSIPAFLQEELDKTDWEELDTDTGDGGELPIFINGLLAEEDPELGDHCFDVLDEEIGQAVYKATYKVGEILATLLPRYTPESEVHTRVVKFLFLIMSRLTIRKGKDAYENLTTKLQASIPAFYQRAAHPDDKFALEGIYLLLHAGRTAPETVVFLWKIYNNTALSTFKRSYALFTLAILYVETDQSTTLITEFSAIWESTEEKLLRLILAAHLVMAAEGESKTPWIMELIEVFIHPAPLKQDFFKLNPYTYSYHIEEYILGVLRYIDADKQEHKIAPVLAMLPEANILTLTTLFDALFSILFWQRASLENITPTRKQALLLSADIVDKNPGVVNHAEIFRKYQLPYDATQLRQLAG
;
A
#
# COMPACT_ATOMS: atom_id res chain seq x y z
N MET A 1 16.01 61.95 3.48
CA MET A 1 15.65 60.68 2.81
C MET A 1 16.08 59.56 3.72
N SER A 2 15.15 59.06 4.52
CA SER A 2 15.38 57.89 5.38
C SER A 2 15.38 56.66 4.49
N GLN A 3 16.42 55.84 4.57
CA GLN A 3 16.45 54.53 3.92
C GLN A 3 15.33 53.66 4.53
N PRO A 4 14.63 52.84 3.73
CA PRO A 4 13.68 51.89 4.28
C PRO A 4 14.46 50.81 5.03
N GLU A 5 14.10 50.60 6.30
CA GLU A 5 14.52 49.44 7.08
C GLU A 5 14.08 48.19 6.32
N THR A 6 15.04 47.47 5.75
CA THR A 6 14.84 46.08 5.33
C THR A 6 14.67 45.28 6.61
N HIS A 7 13.41 45.04 7.00
CA HIS A 7 13.08 43.96 7.93
C HIS A 7 13.57 42.65 7.32
N GLU A 8 14.73 42.16 7.75
CA GLU A 8 15.10 40.76 7.53
C GLU A 8 13.98 39.91 8.15
N GLN A 9 13.23 39.20 7.31
CA GLN A 9 12.32 38.18 7.81
C GLN A 9 13.17 37.16 8.60
N PRO A 10 12.81 36.86 9.87
CA PRO A 10 13.56 35.90 10.65
C PRO A 10 13.55 34.53 9.96
N ASP A 11 14.72 33.88 9.94
CA ASP A 11 14.92 32.51 9.46
C ASP A 11 13.78 31.60 9.94
N VAL A 12 13.09 30.93 9.00
CA VAL A 12 11.95 30.04 9.28
C VAL A 12 12.27 28.99 10.35
N ARG A 13 13.54 28.61 10.47
CA ARG A 13 14.04 27.63 11.45
C ARG A 13 13.95 28.09 12.90
N LYS A 14 13.95 29.41 13.15
CA LYS A 14 13.91 29.97 14.51
C LYS A 14 12.51 30.37 14.94
N ARG A 15 11.59 30.55 14.00
CA ARG A 15 10.21 30.95 14.26
C ARG A 15 9.44 29.98 15.19
N PRO A 16 9.56 28.63 15.07
CA PRO A 16 8.81 27.70 15.94
C PRO A 16 9.02 27.96 17.43
N TYR A 17 10.27 28.24 17.83
CA TYR A 17 10.69 28.48 19.21
C TYR A 17 10.15 29.78 19.83
N THR A 18 9.58 30.67 19.01
CA THR A 18 9.02 31.94 19.45
C THR A 18 7.49 31.93 19.51
N LEU A 19 6.85 30.89 18.98
CA LEU A 19 5.40 30.76 19.00
C LEU A 19 4.89 30.44 20.40
N SER A 20 3.88 31.19 20.84
CA SER A 20 3.13 30.82 22.04
C SER A 20 2.29 29.59 21.75
N ILE A 21 2.31 28.61 22.66
CA ILE A 21 1.49 27.40 22.57
C ILE A 21 0.07 27.74 23.05
N PRO A 22 -0.98 27.57 22.22
CA PRO A 22 -2.35 27.77 22.65
C PRO A 22 -2.74 26.81 23.79
N ALA A 23 -3.56 27.27 24.73
CA ALA A 23 -3.93 26.47 25.91
C ALA A 23 -4.54 25.10 25.58
N PHE A 24 -5.33 25.01 24.50
CA PHE A 24 -5.93 23.74 24.07
C PHE A 24 -4.88 22.73 23.55
N LEU A 25 -3.78 23.22 22.97
CA LEU A 25 -2.70 22.38 22.49
C LEU A 25 -1.81 21.98 23.67
N GLN A 26 -1.53 22.93 24.58
CA GLN A 26 -0.79 22.66 25.80
C GLN A 26 -1.43 21.52 26.61
N GLU A 27 -2.76 21.53 26.75
CA GLU A 27 -3.49 20.47 27.45
C GLU A 27 -3.24 19.07 26.85
N GLU A 28 -3.13 18.95 25.52
CA GLU A 28 -2.82 17.67 24.87
C GLU A 28 -1.32 17.32 24.98
N LEU A 29 -0.43 18.31 24.86
CA LEU A 29 1.02 18.11 24.98
C LEU A 29 1.43 17.64 26.38
N ASP A 30 0.80 18.17 27.43
CA ASP A 30 1.10 17.85 28.84
C ASP A 30 0.77 16.40 29.22
N LYS A 31 0.05 15.66 28.37
CA LYS A 31 -0.30 14.24 28.61
C LYS A 31 0.85 13.27 28.27
N THR A 32 1.95 13.79 27.74
CA THR A 32 3.06 12.99 27.20
C THR A 32 4.37 13.47 27.81
N ASP A 33 5.19 12.53 28.29
CA ASP A 33 6.57 12.80 28.64
C ASP A 33 7.43 12.72 27.37
N TRP A 34 7.77 13.88 26.81
CA TRP A 34 8.39 13.99 25.49
C TRP A 34 9.88 13.63 25.50
N GLU A 35 10.58 13.88 26.61
CA GLU A 35 12.01 13.57 26.74
C GLU A 35 12.26 12.05 26.82
N GLU A 36 11.27 11.27 27.25
CA GLU A 36 11.34 9.80 27.30
C GLU A 36 10.88 9.11 26.01
N LEU A 37 10.43 9.86 24.99
CA LEU A 37 10.00 9.29 23.73
C LEU A 37 11.16 9.18 22.74
N ASP A 38 11.48 7.94 22.36
CA ASP A 38 12.38 7.67 21.25
C ASP A 38 11.80 8.19 19.92
N THR A 39 12.65 8.88 19.15
CA THR A 39 12.41 9.29 17.76
C THR A 39 13.43 8.63 16.82
N ASP A 40 13.40 8.94 15.54
CA ASP A 40 14.42 8.43 14.60
C ASP A 40 15.78 9.13 14.77
N THR A 41 15.75 10.38 15.24
CA THR A 41 16.91 11.29 15.34
C THR A 41 17.42 11.46 16.78
N GLY A 42 16.69 11.00 17.79
CA GLY A 42 17.07 11.10 19.19
C GLY A 42 15.89 10.98 20.15
N ASP A 43 15.71 12.02 20.96
CA ASP A 43 14.57 12.16 21.88
C ASP A 43 13.48 13.08 21.30
N GLY A 44 12.28 12.98 21.87
CA GLY A 44 11.11 13.72 21.41
C GLY A 44 10.94 15.13 21.97
N GLY A 45 11.93 15.66 22.70
CA GLY A 45 11.79 16.91 23.47
C GLY A 45 11.39 18.13 22.64
N GLU A 46 11.80 18.19 21.37
CA GLU A 46 11.47 19.31 20.48
C GLU A 46 10.15 19.13 19.70
N LEU A 47 9.56 17.92 19.68
CA LEU A 47 8.31 17.64 18.96
C LEU A 47 7.16 18.60 19.31
N PRO A 48 6.92 18.97 20.60
CA PRO A 48 5.88 19.94 20.95
C PRO A 48 5.97 21.27 20.21
N ILE A 49 7.20 21.75 19.97
CA ILE A 49 7.47 23.03 19.31
C ILE A 49 7.05 22.95 17.84
N PHE A 50 7.40 21.86 17.16
CA PHE A 50 7.07 21.67 15.75
C PHE A 50 5.60 21.29 15.54
N ILE A 51 4.95 20.59 16.50
CA ILE A 51 3.49 20.40 16.48
C ILE A 51 2.79 21.76 16.54
N ASN A 52 3.24 22.68 17.42
CA ASN A 52 2.66 24.03 17.49
C ASN A 52 2.87 24.81 16.18
N GLY A 53 4.06 24.74 15.60
CA GLY A 53 4.37 25.39 14.32
C GLY A 53 3.56 24.85 13.14
N LEU A 54 3.31 23.53 13.08
CA LEU A 54 2.42 22.91 12.08
C LEU A 54 1.00 23.49 12.14
N LEU A 55 0.54 23.86 13.34
CA LEU A 55 -0.79 24.39 13.61
C LEU A 55 -0.89 25.92 13.50
N ALA A 56 0.18 26.61 13.10
CA ALA A 56 0.18 28.07 12.93
C ALA A 56 -0.65 28.52 11.71
N GLU A 57 -1.80 29.15 11.94
CA GLU A 57 -2.74 29.58 10.89
C GLU A 57 -2.19 30.72 10.02
N GLU A 58 -1.48 31.66 10.63
CA GLU A 58 -1.07 32.91 9.97
C GLU A 58 0.25 32.78 9.18
N ASP A 59 0.92 31.62 9.25
CA ASP A 59 2.23 31.39 8.66
C ASP A 59 2.32 30.04 7.92
N PRO A 60 1.91 30.00 6.63
CA PRO A 60 1.95 28.79 5.82
C PRO A 60 3.35 28.20 5.70
N GLU A 61 4.36 29.04 5.48
CA GLU A 61 5.77 28.65 5.31
C GLU A 61 6.33 28.01 6.57
N LEU A 62 6.00 28.56 7.75
CA LEU A 62 6.37 27.97 9.03
C LEU A 62 5.78 26.59 9.23
N GLY A 63 4.49 26.41 8.94
CA GLY A 63 3.88 25.10 9.13
C GLY A 63 4.31 24.07 8.07
N ASP A 64 4.70 24.49 6.86
CA ASP A 64 5.36 23.59 5.89
C ASP A 64 6.77 23.20 6.39
N HIS A 65 7.54 24.14 6.94
CA HIS A 65 8.82 23.82 7.57
C HIS A 65 8.66 22.84 8.75
N CYS A 66 7.68 23.07 9.63
CA CYS A 66 7.41 22.18 10.76
C CYS A 66 6.86 20.81 10.32
N PHE A 67 6.10 20.76 9.21
CA PHE A 67 5.71 19.50 8.58
C PHE A 67 6.94 18.68 8.22
N ASP A 68 7.91 19.28 7.52
CA ASP A 68 9.11 18.58 7.05
C ASP A 68 9.98 18.12 8.23
N VAL A 69 10.17 18.96 9.25
CA VAL A 69 10.93 18.59 10.45
C VAL A 69 10.24 17.45 11.20
N LEU A 70 8.92 17.50 11.38
CA LEU A 70 8.19 16.40 12.05
C LEU A 70 8.28 15.10 11.26
N ASP A 71 8.23 15.13 9.91
CA ASP A 71 8.38 13.94 9.06
C ASP A 71 9.77 13.30 9.21
N GLU A 72 10.82 14.12 9.31
CA GLU A 72 12.19 13.68 9.58
C GLU A 72 12.34 13.08 10.98
N GLU A 73 11.87 13.79 12.01
CA GLU A 73 11.98 13.38 13.42
C GLU A 73 11.26 12.06 13.70
N ILE A 74 10.02 11.88 13.21
CA ILE A 74 9.28 10.63 13.42
C ILE A 74 9.76 9.49 12.51
N GLY A 75 10.58 9.78 11.51
CA GLY A 75 11.24 8.83 10.62
C GLY A 75 10.32 7.94 9.80
N GLN A 76 10.95 7.01 9.06
CA GLN A 76 10.25 5.98 8.27
C GLN A 76 9.85 4.76 9.11
N ALA A 77 10.64 4.47 10.15
CA ALA A 77 10.26 3.50 11.18
C ALA A 77 9.17 4.09 12.07
N VAL A 78 8.35 3.23 12.67
CA VAL A 78 7.25 3.68 13.53
C VAL A 78 7.67 3.60 14.99
N TYR A 79 7.94 4.76 15.57
CA TYR A 79 8.28 4.94 16.97
C TYR A 79 7.05 5.33 17.79
N LYS A 80 7.16 5.34 19.13
CA LYS A 80 6.08 5.82 20.00
C LYS A 80 5.72 7.28 19.70
N ALA A 81 6.72 8.11 19.39
CA ALA A 81 6.55 9.49 18.97
C ALA A 81 5.61 9.62 17.75
N THR A 82 5.76 8.75 16.74
CA THR A 82 4.89 8.72 15.55
C THR A 82 3.41 8.62 15.92
N TYR A 83 3.06 7.70 16.83
CA TYR A 83 1.68 7.56 17.29
C TYR A 83 1.21 8.76 18.11
N LYS A 84 2.07 9.29 19.00
CA LYS A 84 1.70 10.41 19.88
C LYS A 84 1.45 11.70 19.12
N VAL A 85 2.30 12.03 18.15
CA VAL A 85 2.07 13.14 17.22
C VAL A 85 0.72 12.94 16.50
N GLY A 86 0.48 11.75 15.95
CA GLY A 86 -0.78 11.42 15.28
C GLY A 86 -2.01 11.56 16.18
N GLU A 87 -1.94 11.10 17.42
CA GLU A 87 -3.04 11.15 18.40
C GLU A 87 -3.44 12.60 18.71
N ILE A 88 -2.45 13.48 18.91
CA ILE A 88 -2.68 14.90 19.17
C ILE A 88 -3.30 15.56 17.94
N LEU A 89 -2.72 15.35 16.76
CA LEU A 89 -3.24 15.92 15.51
C LEU A 89 -4.67 15.44 15.20
N ALA A 90 -4.97 14.15 15.42
CA ALA A 90 -6.31 13.60 15.27
C ALA A 90 -7.31 14.23 16.25
N THR A 91 -6.88 14.46 17.50
CA THR A 91 -7.71 15.10 18.54
C THR A 91 -8.01 16.57 18.23
N LEU A 92 -7.05 17.27 17.63
CA LEU A 92 -7.17 18.69 17.33
C LEU A 92 -7.84 18.99 15.99
N LEU A 93 -7.80 18.06 15.02
CA LEU A 93 -8.35 18.24 13.68
C LEU A 93 -9.80 18.79 13.67
N PRO A 94 -10.75 18.33 14.50
CA PRO A 94 -12.12 18.87 14.51
C PRO A 94 -12.25 20.35 14.90
N ARG A 95 -11.19 20.98 15.44
CA ARG A 95 -11.20 22.41 15.79
C ARG A 95 -11.03 23.33 14.59
N TYR A 96 -10.45 22.80 13.50
CA TYR A 96 -10.13 23.58 12.31
C TYR A 96 -11.23 23.40 11.26
N THR A 97 -11.58 24.48 10.58
CA THR A 97 -12.56 24.39 9.48
C THR A 97 -11.95 23.62 8.31
N PRO A 98 -12.73 22.79 7.58
CA PRO A 98 -12.23 22.03 6.42
C PRO A 98 -11.53 22.89 5.35
N GLU A 99 -11.90 24.17 5.25
CA GLU A 99 -11.35 25.13 4.30
C GLU A 99 -10.02 25.76 4.75
N SER A 100 -9.59 25.56 5.99
CA SER A 100 -8.36 26.13 6.52
C SER A 100 -7.11 25.39 6.03
N GLU A 101 -6.00 26.13 5.85
CA GLU A 101 -4.69 25.55 5.53
C GLU A 101 -4.19 24.61 6.63
N VAL A 102 -4.46 24.95 7.90
CA VAL A 102 -4.12 24.07 9.03
C VAL A 102 -4.83 22.73 8.93
N HIS A 103 -6.14 22.72 8.66
CA HIS A 103 -6.88 21.47 8.46
C HIS A 103 -6.27 20.65 7.31
N THR A 104 -5.95 21.28 6.18
CA THR A 104 -5.32 20.61 5.04
C THR A 104 -3.95 20.02 5.40
N ARG A 105 -3.08 20.76 6.08
CA ARG A 105 -1.76 20.27 6.52
C ARG A 105 -1.89 19.12 7.53
N VAL A 106 -2.80 19.23 8.50
CA VAL A 106 -3.04 18.19 9.51
C VAL A 106 -3.55 16.91 8.86
N VAL A 107 -4.52 16.98 7.95
CA VAL A 107 -5.01 15.81 7.20
C VAL A 107 -3.89 15.15 6.40
N LYS A 108 -3.08 15.95 5.71
CA LYS A 108 -1.92 15.45 4.96
C LYS A 108 -0.90 14.76 5.88
N PHE A 109 -0.63 15.32 7.06
CA PHE A 109 0.31 14.73 8.02
C PHE A 109 -0.23 13.43 8.63
N LEU A 110 -1.52 13.40 8.96
CA LEU A 110 -2.20 12.17 9.41
C LEU A 110 -2.15 11.09 8.34
N PHE A 111 -2.40 11.42 7.08
CA PHE A 111 -2.25 10.49 5.96
C PHE A 111 -0.81 9.95 5.87
N LEU A 112 0.20 10.82 6.03
CA LEU A 112 1.60 10.42 6.05
C LEU A 112 1.92 9.44 7.19
N ILE A 113 1.44 9.70 8.41
CA ILE A 113 1.60 8.78 9.56
C ILE A 113 0.93 7.42 9.26
N MET A 114 -0.33 7.46 8.80
CA MET A 114 -1.11 6.24 8.58
C MET A 114 -0.60 5.40 7.42
N SER A 115 0.13 6.00 6.48
CA SER A 115 0.73 5.31 5.32
C SER A 115 2.09 4.67 5.59
N ARG A 116 2.62 4.73 6.83
CA ARG A 116 3.89 4.07 7.18
C ARG A 116 3.74 2.54 7.19
N LEU A 117 4.66 1.83 6.53
CA LEU A 117 4.65 0.37 6.34
C LEU A 117 4.44 -0.45 7.64
N THR A 118 4.89 0.06 8.78
CA THR A 118 4.83 -0.67 10.05
C THR A 118 3.88 -0.07 11.07
N ILE A 119 3.00 0.86 10.67
CA ILE A 119 2.09 1.59 11.57
C ILE A 119 1.16 0.66 12.37
N ARG A 120 0.93 -0.56 11.87
CA ARG A 120 0.07 -1.56 12.52
C ARG A 120 0.81 -2.46 13.51
N LYS A 121 2.15 -2.43 13.57
CA LYS A 121 2.94 -3.30 14.46
C LYS A 121 2.74 -2.92 15.94
N GLY A 122 2.60 -1.63 16.25
CA GLY A 122 2.28 -1.13 17.59
C GLY A 122 0.78 -1.23 17.89
N LYS A 123 0.22 -2.45 17.91
CA LYS A 123 -1.22 -2.73 17.97
C LYS A 123 -2.04 -1.78 18.85
N ASP A 124 -1.68 -1.63 20.13
CA ASP A 124 -2.45 -0.80 21.07
C ASP A 124 -2.36 0.70 20.74
N ALA A 125 -1.18 1.17 20.34
CA ALA A 125 -0.97 2.57 19.94
C ALA A 125 -1.68 2.88 18.62
N TYR A 126 -1.66 1.95 17.67
CA TYR A 126 -2.43 2.03 16.43
C TYR A 126 -3.93 2.12 16.70
N GLU A 127 -4.49 1.22 17.52
CA GLU A 127 -5.92 1.22 17.82
C GLU A 127 -6.35 2.49 18.58
N ASN A 128 -5.50 3.03 19.46
CA ASN A 128 -5.75 4.32 20.11
C ASN A 128 -5.79 5.47 19.09
N LEU A 129 -4.80 5.55 18.19
CA LEU A 129 -4.76 6.53 17.11
C LEU A 129 -6.01 6.43 16.21
N THR A 130 -6.37 5.23 15.76
CA THR A 130 -7.55 5.04 14.92
C THR A 130 -8.84 5.41 15.63
N THR A 131 -8.93 5.18 16.95
CA THR A 131 -10.08 5.62 17.76
C THR A 131 -10.18 7.14 17.79
N LYS A 132 -9.07 7.86 17.94
CA LYS A 132 -9.07 9.33 17.90
C LYS A 132 -9.50 9.88 16.54
N LEU A 133 -9.10 9.22 15.45
CA LEU A 133 -9.48 9.62 14.10
C LEU A 133 -10.99 9.51 13.83
N GLN A 134 -11.75 8.72 14.60
CA GLN A 134 -13.19 8.55 14.38
C GLN A 134 -13.98 9.85 14.48
N ALA A 135 -13.57 10.78 15.34
CA ALA A 135 -14.21 12.09 15.48
C ALA A 135 -14.15 12.92 14.18
N SER A 136 -13.21 12.60 13.29
CA SER A 136 -12.96 13.31 12.04
C SER A 136 -13.49 12.59 10.79
N ILE A 137 -14.22 11.48 10.94
CA ILE A 137 -14.84 10.76 9.81
C ILE A 137 -15.64 11.69 8.88
N PRO A 138 -16.50 12.63 9.37
CA PRO A 138 -17.21 13.56 8.49
C PRO A 138 -16.28 14.41 7.62
N ALA A 139 -15.16 14.88 8.18
CA ALA A 139 -14.16 15.64 7.45
C ALA A 139 -13.45 14.76 6.41
N PHE A 140 -13.17 13.49 6.72
CA PHE A 140 -12.58 12.56 5.75
C PHE A 140 -13.52 12.23 4.60
N TYR A 141 -14.84 12.12 4.82
CA TYR A 141 -15.81 12.01 3.72
C TYR A 141 -15.82 13.25 2.82
N GLN A 142 -15.82 14.45 3.41
CA GLN A 142 -15.74 15.70 2.65
C GLN A 142 -14.45 15.77 1.82
N ARG A 143 -13.32 15.41 2.43
CA ARG A 143 -12.02 15.34 1.77
C ARG A 143 -12.02 14.31 0.64
N ALA A 144 -12.54 13.11 0.87
CA ALA A 144 -12.67 12.06 -0.14
C ALA A 144 -13.58 12.45 -1.32
N ALA A 145 -14.58 13.31 -1.08
CA ALA A 145 -15.45 13.85 -2.12
C ALA A 145 -14.82 14.98 -2.93
N HIS A 146 -13.64 15.49 -2.55
CA HIS A 146 -12.99 16.62 -3.21
C HIS A 146 -12.73 16.36 -4.71
N PRO A 147 -12.86 17.37 -5.60
CA PRO A 147 -12.65 17.21 -7.04
C PRO A 147 -11.20 16.96 -7.43
N ASP A 148 -10.23 17.52 -6.69
CA ASP A 148 -8.81 17.19 -6.84
C ASP A 148 -8.53 15.79 -6.27
N ASP A 149 -8.01 14.90 -7.11
CA ASP A 149 -7.65 13.54 -6.74
C ASP A 149 -6.64 13.54 -5.58
N LYS A 150 -5.62 14.40 -5.57
CA LYS A 150 -4.60 14.40 -4.49
C LYS A 150 -5.25 14.45 -3.10
N PHE A 151 -6.20 15.36 -2.93
CA PHE A 151 -6.94 15.52 -1.69
C PHE A 151 -7.94 14.40 -1.45
N ALA A 152 -8.65 13.96 -2.50
CA ALA A 152 -9.60 12.86 -2.40
C ALA A 152 -8.96 11.57 -1.86
N LEU A 153 -7.75 11.27 -2.28
CA LEU A 153 -7.07 10.01 -1.94
C LEU A 153 -6.63 9.98 -0.48
N GLU A 154 -6.17 11.12 0.06
CA GLU A 154 -5.89 11.27 1.50
C GLU A 154 -7.13 10.94 2.33
N GLY A 155 -8.29 11.48 1.93
CA GLY A 155 -9.57 11.21 2.59
C GLY A 155 -10.00 9.75 2.47
N ILE A 156 -9.90 9.15 1.28
CA ILE A 156 -10.23 7.75 1.04
C ILE A 156 -9.35 6.83 1.90
N TYR A 157 -8.04 7.10 1.97
CA TYR A 157 -7.11 6.30 2.76
C TYR A 157 -7.36 6.46 4.26
N LEU A 158 -7.60 7.68 4.75
CA LEU A 158 -7.90 7.89 6.19
C LEU A 158 -9.22 7.20 6.61
N LEU A 159 -10.20 7.10 5.70
CA LEU A 159 -11.43 6.34 5.95
C LEU A 159 -11.18 4.83 6.10
N LEU A 160 -10.12 4.26 5.51
CA LEU A 160 -9.72 2.86 5.76
C LEU A 160 -9.54 2.60 7.27
N HIS A 161 -8.93 3.56 7.95
CA HIS A 161 -8.53 3.42 9.34
C HIS A 161 -9.60 3.94 10.29
N ALA A 162 -10.07 5.17 10.08
CA ALA A 162 -11.04 5.81 10.95
C ALA A 162 -12.43 5.18 10.79
N GLY A 163 -12.82 4.88 9.55
CA GLY A 163 -14.13 4.37 9.18
C GLY A 163 -14.24 2.85 9.11
N ARG A 164 -13.24 2.10 9.62
CA ARG A 164 -13.13 0.63 9.48
C ARG A 164 -14.40 -0.12 9.91
N THR A 165 -15.02 0.32 10.99
CA THR A 165 -16.22 -0.31 11.58
C THR A 165 -17.52 0.39 11.19
N ALA A 166 -17.47 1.39 10.32
CA ALA A 166 -18.61 2.21 9.92
C ALA A 166 -19.19 1.69 8.58
N PRO A 167 -20.40 1.09 8.57
CA PRO A 167 -20.99 0.54 7.34
C PRO A 167 -21.14 1.57 6.21
N GLU A 168 -21.38 2.82 6.55
CA GLU A 168 -21.42 3.95 5.63
C GLU A 168 -20.13 4.14 4.81
N THR A 169 -18.97 3.72 5.33
CA THR A 169 -17.69 3.77 4.60
C THR A 169 -17.72 2.87 3.38
N VAL A 170 -18.21 1.63 3.54
CA VAL A 170 -18.36 0.68 2.44
C VAL A 170 -19.31 1.23 1.37
N VAL A 171 -20.47 1.74 1.80
CA VAL A 171 -21.46 2.35 0.88
C VAL A 171 -20.86 3.53 0.12
N PHE A 172 -20.11 4.38 0.80
CA PHE A 172 -19.47 5.55 0.20
C PHE A 172 -18.39 5.17 -0.83
N LEU A 173 -17.54 4.19 -0.51
CA LEU A 173 -16.49 3.75 -1.44
C LEU A 173 -17.09 3.07 -2.68
N TRP A 174 -18.16 2.28 -2.52
CA TRP A 174 -18.90 1.74 -3.66
C TRP A 174 -19.50 2.82 -4.55
N LYS A 175 -20.01 3.91 -3.95
CA LYS A 175 -20.50 5.07 -4.70
C LYS A 175 -19.39 5.74 -5.51
N ILE A 176 -18.18 5.86 -4.97
CA ILE A 176 -17.02 6.38 -5.72
C ILE A 176 -16.67 5.43 -6.86
N TYR A 177 -16.51 4.13 -6.59
CA TYR A 177 -16.16 3.13 -7.59
C TYR A 177 -17.14 3.09 -8.76
N ASN A 178 -18.45 3.12 -8.49
CA ASN A 178 -19.50 3.02 -9.51
C ASN A 178 -19.68 4.30 -10.34
N ASN A 179 -19.08 5.42 -9.93
CA ASN A 179 -19.21 6.68 -10.66
C ASN A 179 -18.15 6.79 -11.76
N THR A 180 -18.49 6.36 -12.97
CA THR A 180 -17.61 6.37 -14.14
C THR A 180 -17.21 7.76 -14.64
N ALA A 181 -17.83 8.84 -14.14
CA ALA A 181 -17.40 10.20 -14.41
C ALA A 181 -16.17 10.62 -13.57
N LEU A 182 -15.85 9.88 -12.50
CA LEU A 182 -14.63 10.08 -11.72
C LEU A 182 -13.42 9.44 -12.43
N SER A 183 -12.23 9.93 -12.12
CA SER A 183 -10.99 9.38 -12.66
C SER A 183 -10.85 7.88 -12.30
N THR A 184 -10.24 7.11 -13.20
CA THR A 184 -9.85 5.72 -12.93
C THR A 184 -9.03 5.62 -11.65
N PHE A 185 -8.22 6.64 -11.35
CA PHE A 185 -7.34 6.65 -10.21
C PHE A 185 -8.10 6.78 -8.88
N LYS A 186 -9.06 7.70 -8.78
CA LYS A 186 -9.94 7.83 -7.61
C LYS A 186 -10.79 6.58 -7.39
N ARG A 187 -11.32 6.00 -8.48
CA ARG A 187 -12.05 4.72 -8.44
C ARG A 187 -11.17 3.56 -7.97
N SER A 188 -9.90 3.55 -8.38
CA SER A 188 -8.93 2.51 -7.99
C SER A 188 -8.61 2.57 -6.50
N TYR A 189 -8.40 3.76 -5.94
CA TYR A 189 -8.22 3.92 -4.50
C TYR A 189 -9.43 3.49 -3.70
N ALA A 190 -10.64 3.83 -4.15
CA ALA A 190 -11.86 3.40 -3.48
C ALA A 190 -12.00 1.88 -3.50
N LEU A 191 -11.73 1.24 -4.64
CA LEU A 191 -11.79 -0.22 -4.78
C LEU A 191 -10.72 -0.94 -3.94
N PHE A 192 -9.49 -0.43 -3.93
CA PHE A 192 -8.43 -0.99 -3.10
C PHE A 192 -8.77 -0.86 -1.60
N THR A 193 -9.28 0.31 -1.19
CA THR A 193 -9.73 0.53 0.19
C THR A 193 -10.86 -0.41 0.59
N LEU A 194 -11.86 -0.62 -0.29
CA LEU A 194 -12.92 -1.61 -0.07
C LEU A 194 -12.36 -3.01 0.14
N ALA A 195 -11.41 -3.41 -0.71
CA ALA A 195 -10.82 -4.73 -0.63
C ALA A 195 -10.09 -4.94 0.71
N ILE A 196 -9.30 -3.97 1.14
CA ILE A 196 -8.61 -4.03 2.44
C ILE A 196 -9.61 -4.02 3.59
N LEU A 197 -10.65 -3.18 3.54
CA LEU A 197 -11.69 -3.16 4.58
C LEU A 197 -12.34 -4.52 4.74
N TYR A 198 -12.71 -5.18 3.65
CA TYR A 198 -13.26 -6.52 3.71
C TYR A 198 -12.29 -7.54 4.31
N VAL A 199 -11.00 -7.47 3.97
CA VAL A 199 -9.99 -8.35 4.57
C VAL A 199 -9.84 -8.07 6.07
N GLU A 200 -9.75 -6.80 6.48
CA GLU A 200 -9.56 -6.39 7.88
C GLU A 200 -10.75 -6.64 8.80
N THR A 201 -11.93 -6.85 8.21
CA THR A 201 -13.17 -7.11 8.94
C THR A 201 -13.65 -8.55 8.78
N ASP A 202 -12.78 -9.45 8.32
CA ASP A 202 -13.06 -10.88 8.11
C ASP A 202 -14.24 -11.14 7.15
N GLN A 203 -14.41 -10.27 6.14
CA GLN A 203 -15.49 -10.33 5.14
C GLN A 203 -15.03 -10.86 3.77
N SER A 204 -14.08 -11.80 3.73
CA SER A 204 -13.54 -12.38 2.49
C SER A 204 -14.62 -12.97 1.57
N THR A 205 -15.68 -13.59 2.12
CA THR A 205 -16.80 -14.11 1.32
C THR A 205 -17.59 -12.99 0.62
N THR A 206 -17.78 -11.86 1.29
CA THR A 206 -18.42 -10.67 0.71
C THR A 206 -17.54 -10.09 -0.40
N LEU A 207 -16.23 -9.95 -0.15
CA LEU A 207 -15.25 -9.52 -1.15
C LEU A 207 -15.35 -10.39 -2.40
N ILE A 208 -15.26 -11.72 -2.25
CA ILE A 208 -15.34 -12.66 -3.40
C ILE A 208 -16.65 -12.47 -4.15
N THR A 209 -17.78 -12.41 -3.44
CA THR A 209 -19.11 -12.30 -4.04
C THR A 209 -19.24 -11.00 -4.86
N GLU A 210 -18.93 -9.86 -4.25
CA GLU A 210 -19.12 -8.55 -4.87
C GLU A 210 -18.10 -8.29 -5.98
N PHE A 211 -16.81 -8.60 -5.76
CA PHE A 211 -15.77 -8.38 -6.75
C PHE A 211 -15.90 -9.32 -7.95
N SER A 212 -16.34 -10.57 -7.73
CA SER A 212 -16.65 -11.48 -8.84
C SER A 212 -17.81 -10.98 -9.69
N ALA A 213 -18.79 -10.31 -9.10
CA ALA A 213 -19.98 -9.83 -9.82
C ALA A 213 -19.67 -8.68 -10.78
N ILE A 214 -18.68 -7.85 -10.46
CA ILE A 214 -18.24 -6.71 -11.30
C ILE A 214 -17.07 -7.04 -12.22
N TRP A 215 -16.48 -8.24 -12.09
CA TRP A 215 -15.28 -8.63 -12.84
C TRP A 215 -15.45 -8.49 -14.35
N GLU A 216 -16.52 -9.08 -14.90
CA GLU A 216 -16.76 -9.13 -16.35
C GLU A 216 -17.08 -7.77 -16.97
N SER A 217 -17.58 -6.81 -16.18
CA SER A 217 -17.93 -5.47 -16.65
C SER A 217 -16.83 -4.42 -16.42
N THR A 218 -15.75 -4.77 -15.74
CA THR A 218 -14.64 -3.85 -15.46
C THR A 218 -13.63 -3.91 -16.59
N GLU A 219 -13.47 -2.81 -17.33
CA GLU A 219 -12.55 -2.74 -18.49
C GLU A 219 -11.20 -2.12 -18.15
N GLU A 220 -11.15 -1.21 -17.17
CA GLU A 220 -9.95 -0.46 -16.85
C GLU A 220 -8.88 -1.37 -16.21
N LYS A 221 -7.70 -1.44 -16.85
CA LYS A 221 -6.62 -2.35 -16.48
C LYS A 221 -6.19 -2.26 -15.01
N LEU A 222 -6.11 -1.05 -14.44
CA LEU A 222 -5.73 -0.89 -13.03
C LEU A 222 -6.80 -1.45 -12.08
N LEU A 223 -8.09 -1.22 -12.39
CA LEU A 223 -9.19 -1.78 -11.62
C LEU A 223 -9.20 -3.32 -11.73
N ARG A 224 -9.00 -3.86 -12.94
CA ARG A 224 -8.89 -5.31 -13.15
C ARG A 224 -7.74 -5.93 -12.37
N LEU A 225 -6.57 -5.28 -12.31
CA LEU A 225 -5.46 -5.72 -11.48
C LEU A 225 -5.84 -5.76 -9.99
N ILE A 226 -6.48 -4.72 -9.48
CA ILE A 226 -6.91 -4.65 -8.06
C ILE A 226 -7.92 -5.75 -7.76
N LEU A 227 -8.92 -5.94 -8.62
CA LEU A 227 -9.90 -7.02 -8.49
C LEU A 227 -9.21 -8.39 -8.49
N ALA A 228 -8.36 -8.65 -9.48
CA ALA A 228 -7.67 -9.92 -9.63
C ALA A 228 -6.82 -10.26 -8.40
N ALA A 229 -6.05 -9.29 -7.93
CA ALA A 229 -5.18 -9.48 -6.78
C ALA A 229 -5.96 -9.85 -5.52
N HIS A 230 -7.03 -9.10 -5.21
CA HIS A 230 -7.81 -9.34 -4.00
C HIS A 230 -8.72 -10.56 -4.11
N LEU A 231 -9.23 -10.88 -5.31
CA LEU A 231 -9.95 -12.12 -5.54
C LEU A 231 -9.05 -13.34 -5.39
N VAL A 232 -7.80 -13.28 -5.87
CA VAL A 232 -6.82 -14.36 -5.67
C VAL A 232 -6.47 -14.52 -4.20
N MET A 233 -6.11 -13.43 -3.51
CA MET A 233 -5.77 -13.47 -2.08
C MET A 233 -6.93 -13.97 -1.21
N ALA A 234 -8.16 -13.52 -1.48
CA ALA A 234 -9.32 -13.90 -0.67
C ALA A 234 -9.83 -15.32 -0.95
N ALA A 235 -9.76 -15.78 -2.19
CA ALA A 235 -10.24 -17.11 -2.56
C ALA A 235 -9.20 -18.21 -2.34
N GLU A 236 -7.92 -17.87 -2.21
CA GLU A 236 -6.80 -18.81 -1.97
C GLU A 236 -6.87 -20.06 -2.87
N GLY A 237 -7.25 -21.22 -2.30
CA GLY A 237 -7.43 -22.50 -2.98
C GLY A 237 -8.62 -22.58 -3.94
N GLU A 238 -9.46 -21.56 -4.02
CA GLU A 238 -10.63 -21.49 -4.92
C GLU A 238 -10.56 -20.42 -6.03
N SER A 239 -9.49 -19.63 -6.12
CA SER A 239 -9.27 -18.60 -7.15
C SER A 239 -9.58 -19.06 -8.57
N LYS A 240 -10.30 -18.28 -9.38
CA LYS A 240 -10.64 -18.65 -10.76
C LYS A 240 -9.50 -18.34 -11.73
N THR A 241 -9.36 -19.15 -12.78
CA THR A 241 -8.33 -19.00 -13.82
C THR A 241 -8.27 -17.59 -14.43
N PRO A 242 -9.38 -16.90 -14.77
CA PRO A 242 -9.30 -15.55 -15.34
C PRO A 242 -8.61 -14.52 -14.43
N TRP A 243 -8.74 -14.67 -13.11
CA TRP A 243 -8.09 -13.76 -12.15
C TRP A 243 -6.59 -13.98 -12.12
N ILE A 244 -6.15 -15.25 -12.13
CA ILE A 244 -4.74 -15.62 -12.18
C ILE A 244 -4.13 -15.12 -13.49
N MET A 245 -4.81 -15.33 -14.62
CA MET A 245 -4.30 -14.91 -15.93
C MET A 245 -4.16 -13.39 -16.06
N GLU A 246 -5.03 -12.61 -15.43
CA GLU A 246 -4.88 -11.15 -15.38
C GLU A 246 -3.58 -10.75 -14.66
N LEU A 247 -3.26 -11.38 -13.54
CA LEU A 247 -2.01 -11.14 -12.82
C LEU A 247 -0.79 -11.51 -13.67
N ILE A 248 -0.84 -12.66 -14.34
CA ILE A 248 0.24 -13.12 -15.22
C ILE A 248 0.45 -12.16 -16.40
N GLU A 249 -0.63 -11.71 -17.04
CA GLU A 249 -0.55 -10.75 -18.15
C GLU A 249 0.10 -9.43 -17.72
N VAL A 250 -0.32 -8.89 -16.57
CA VAL A 250 0.30 -7.66 -16.02
C VAL A 250 1.75 -7.91 -15.61
N PHE A 251 2.09 -9.11 -15.12
CA PHE A 251 3.46 -9.45 -14.75
C PHE A 251 4.39 -9.51 -15.97
N ILE A 252 3.92 -10.04 -17.10
CA ILE A 252 4.66 -10.06 -18.37
C ILE A 252 4.77 -8.66 -18.98
N HIS A 253 3.71 -7.86 -18.86
CA HIS A 253 3.60 -6.54 -19.48
C HIS A 253 3.29 -5.43 -18.45
N PRO A 254 4.20 -5.13 -17.50
CA PRO A 254 3.91 -4.21 -16.40
C PRO A 254 3.92 -2.74 -16.83
N ALA A 255 4.65 -2.40 -17.90
CA ALA A 255 4.93 -1.03 -18.32
C ALA A 255 3.71 -0.09 -18.40
N PRO A 256 2.54 -0.52 -18.95
CA PRO A 256 1.36 0.34 -19.03
C PRO A 256 0.76 0.73 -17.68
N LEU A 257 1.07 -0.01 -16.61
CA LEU A 257 0.51 0.21 -15.27
C LEU A 257 1.51 0.73 -14.24
N LYS A 258 2.83 0.71 -14.53
CA LYS A 258 3.87 1.03 -13.53
C LYS A 258 3.64 2.37 -12.81
N GLN A 259 3.37 3.44 -13.55
CA GLN A 259 3.21 4.76 -12.96
C GLN A 259 1.94 4.87 -12.12
N ASP A 260 0.84 4.27 -12.55
CA ASP A 260 -0.41 4.34 -11.79
C ASP A 260 -0.40 3.40 -10.58
N PHE A 261 0.24 2.23 -10.71
CA PHE A 261 0.45 1.31 -9.60
C PHE A 261 1.39 1.90 -8.54
N PHE A 262 2.47 2.60 -8.94
CA PHE A 262 3.37 3.29 -8.00
C PHE A 262 2.60 4.25 -7.09
N LYS A 263 1.57 4.92 -7.61
CA LYS A 263 0.77 5.82 -6.80
C LYS A 263 -0.14 5.08 -5.80
N LEU A 264 -0.26 3.76 -5.84
CA LEU A 264 -0.95 2.94 -4.82
C LEU A 264 -0.02 2.51 -3.67
N ASN A 265 1.21 3.04 -3.60
CA ASN A 265 2.20 2.70 -2.57
C ASN A 265 1.68 2.73 -1.12
N PRO A 266 0.75 3.63 -0.69
CA PRO A 266 0.18 3.57 0.67
C PRO A 266 -0.48 2.22 1.02
N TYR A 267 -0.90 1.44 0.03
CA TYR A 267 -1.49 0.12 0.20
C TYR A 267 -0.52 -1.02 -0.08
N THR A 268 0.30 -0.87 -1.13
CA THR A 268 1.12 -1.96 -1.67
C THR A 268 2.48 -2.06 -0.99
N TYR A 269 2.97 -0.93 -0.45
CA TYR A 269 4.30 -0.75 0.13
C TYR A 269 5.46 -1.28 -0.74
N SER A 270 5.21 -1.41 -2.04
CA SER A 270 6.19 -1.81 -3.04
C SER A 270 6.08 -0.85 -4.22
N TYR A 271 7.25 -0.39 -4.67
CA TYR A 271 7.40 0.44 -5.85
C TYR A 271 7.34 -0.38 -7.14
N HIS A 272 7.35 -1.72 -7.04
CA HIS A 272 7.43 -2.64 -8.15
C HIS A 272 6.18 -3.52 -8.22
N ILE A 273 5.37 -3.27 -9.25
CA ILE A 273 4.18 -4.06 -9.55
C ILE A 273 4.51 -5.55 -9.69
N GLU A 274 5.71 -5.86 -10.18
CA GLU A 274 6.23 -7.22 -10.31
C GLU A 274 6.37 -7.93 -8.95
N GLU A 275 6.94 -7.26 -7.95
CA GLU A 275 7.11 -7.82 -6.60
C GLU A 275 5.77 -8.02 -5.91
N TYR A 276 4.85 -7.07 -6.07
CA TYR A 276 3.50 -7.17 -5.54
C TYR A 276 2.76 -8.39 -6.12
N ILE A 277 2.80 -8.57 -7.45
CA ILE A 277 2.15 -9.70 -8.12
C ILE A 277 2.76 -11.03 -7.65
N LEU A 278 4.08 -11.14 -7.55
CA LEU A 278 4.72 -12.34 -7.00
C LEU A 278 4.29 -12.63 -5.56
N GLY A 279 4.06 -11.59 -4.75
CA GLY A 279 3.49 -11.73 -3.42
C GLY A 279 2.07 -12.33 -3.45
N VAL A 280 1.22 -11.82 -4.33
CA VAL A 280 -0.16 -12.28 -4.53
C VAL A 280 -0.22 -13.71 -5.05
N LEU A 281 0.63 -14.09 -6.01
CA LEU A 281 0.62 -15.43 -6.60
C LEU A 281 0.93 -16.55 -5.59
N ARG A 282 1.61 -16.22 -4.48
CA ARG A 282 1.88 -17.17 -3.38
C ARG A 282 0.63 -17.60 -2.60
N TYR A 283 -0.48 -16.88 -2.76
CA TYR A 283 -1.78 -17.28 -2.17
C TYR A 283 -2.46 -18.41 -2.95
N ILE A 284 -1.96 -18.73 -4.15
CA ILE A 284 -2.49 -19.83 -4.94
C ILE A 284 -2.01 -21.15 -4.35
N ASP A 285 -2.94 -21.95 -3.82
CA ASP A 285 -2.67 -23.32 -3.41
C ASP A 285 -2.53 -24.21 -4.66
N ALA A 286 -1.30 -24.35 -5.12
CA ALA A 286 -0.94 -25.15 -6.30
C ALA A 286 -1.47 -26.59 -6.23
N ASP A 287 -1.49 -27.19 -5.04
CA ASP A 287 -1.89 -28.59 -4.85
C ASP A 287 -3.40 -28.78 -5.04
N LYS A 288 -4.20 -27.72 -4.81
CA LYS A 288 -5.66 -27.72 -5.07
C LYS A 288 -6.03 -27.16 -6.44
N GLN A 289 -5.13 -26.43 -7.09
CA GLN A 289 -5.42 -25.67 -8.31
C GLN A 289 -4.59 -26.07 -9.53
N GLU A 290 -4.06 -27.28 -9.55
CA GLU A 290 -3.27 -27.85 -10.66
C GLU A 290 -3.81 -27.53 -12.07
N HIS A 291 -5.12 -27.76 -12.28
CA HIS A 291 -5.79 -27.49 -13.57
C HIS A 291 -5.83 -26.01 -13.98
N LYS A 292 -5.65 -25.08 -13.04
CA LYS A 292 -5.67 -23.63 -13.27
C LYS A 292 -4.28 -23.07 -13.60
N ILE A 293 -3.22 -23.85 -13.35
CA ILE A 293 -1.83 -23.52 -13.73
C ILE A 293 -1.50 -24.00 -15.14
N ALA A 294 -2.28 -24.95 -15.68
CA ALA A 294 -2.10 -25.47 -17.04
C ALA A 294 -2.06 -24.38 -18.13
N PRO A 295 -2.88 -23.31 -18.10
CA PRO A 295 -2.77 -22.20 -19.06
C PRO A 295 -1.43 -21.46 -18.99
N VAL A 296 -0.85 -21.28 -17.79
CA VAL A 296 0.47 -20.66 -17.61
C VAL A 296 1.56 -21.55 -18.20
N LEU A 297 1.49 -22.86 -17.94
CA LEU A 297 2.40 -23.85 -18.54
C LEU A 297 2.31 -23.84 -20.08
N ALA A 298 1.11 -23.69 -20.63
CA ALA A 298 0.88 -23.66 -22.07
C ALA A 298 1.49 -22.42 -22.77
N MET A 299 1.74 -21.33 -22.04
CA MET A 299 2.39 -20.12 -22.60
C MET A 299 3.91 -20.30 -22.79
N LEU A 300 4.54 -21.18 -22.01
CA LEU A 300 6.00 -21.28 -21.98
C LEU A 300 6.64 -21.66 -23.34
N PRO A 301 6.16 -22.65 -24.11
CA PRO A 301 6.83 -23.06 -25.35
C PRO A 301 6.92 -21.97 -26.43
N GLU A 302 5.99 -21.01 -26.43
CA GLU A 302 5.86 -19.99 -27.48
C GLU A 302 6.46 -18.63 -27.05
N ALA A 303 6.84 -18.50 -25.78
CA ALA A 303 7.37 -17.26 -25.23
C ALA A 303 8.80 -16.98 -25.71
N ASN A 304 9.11 -15.70 -25.93
CA ASN A 304 10.49 -15.25 -26.15
C ASN A 304 11.30 -15.32 -24.82
N ILE A 305 12.62 -15.22 -24.89
CA ILE A 305 13.52 -15.36 -23.71
C ILE A 305 13.17 -14.40 -22.57
N LEU A 306 12.84 -13.13 -22.85
CA LEU A 306 12.48 -12.17 -21.80
C LEU A 306 11.16 -12.55 -21.12
N THR A 307 10.16 -12.95 -21.90
CA THR A 307 8.87 -13.42 -21.38
C THR A 307 9.00 -14.75 -20.63
N LEU A 308 9.87 -15.65 -21.08
CA LEU A 308 10.16 -16.94 -20.43
C LEU A 308 10.69 -16.74 -19.01
N THR A 309 11.66 -15.84 -18.83
CA THR A 309 12.22 -15.46 -17.53
C THR A 309 11.12 -15.03 -16.55
N THR A 310 10.23 -14.15 -16.99
CA THR A 310 9.08 -13.71 -16.18
C THR A 310 8.10 -14.84 -15.89
N LEU A 311 7.72 -15.64 -16.91
CA LEU A 311 6.81 -16.77 -16.73
C LEU A 311 7.38 -17.82 -15.76
N PHE A 312 8.69 -18.07 -15.78
CA PHE A 312 9.34 -18.95 -14.82
C PHE A 312 9.26 -18.40 -13.39
N ASP A 313 9.53 -17.10 -13.18
CA ASP A 313 9.44 -16.51 -11.84
C ASP A 313 8.01 -16.62 -11.28
N ALA A 314 6.99 -16.36 -12.11
CA ALA A 314 5.59 -16.54 -11.72
C ALA A 314 5.27 -18.01 -11.41
N LEU A 315 5.58 -18.92 -12.34
CA LEU A 315 5.28 -20.35 -12.19
C LEU A 315 5.96 -20.93 -10.95
N PHE A 316 7.22 -20.60 -10.71
CA PHE A 316 7.96 -21.10 -9.56
C PHE A 316 7.51 -20.46 -8.26
N SER A 317 7.05 -19.20 -8.26
CA SER A 317 6.40 -18.58 -7.10
C SER A 317 5.14 -19.30 -6.67
N ILE A 318 4.39 -19.88 -7.61
CA ILE A 318 3.18 -20.66 -7.33
C ILE A 318 3.56 -22.08 -6.87
N LEU A 319 4.46 -22.74 -7.60
CA LEU A 319 4.68 -24.18 -7.43
C LEU A 319 5.74 -24.54 -6.39
N PHE A 320 6.77 -23.70 -6.20
CA PHE A 320 8.01 -24.03 -5.49
C PHE A 320 8.42 -22.98 -4.45
N TRP A 321 7.50 -22.11 -4.01
CA TRP A 321 7.82 -21.11 -2.99
C TRP A 321 8.20 -21.72 -1.63
N GLN A 322 7.61 -22.86 -1.26
CA GLN A 322 7.92 -23.55 -0.01
C GLN A 322 8.96 -24.65 -0.23
N ARG A 323 9.89 -24.81 0.73
CA ARG A 323 10.92 -25.86 0.67
C ARG A 323 10.33 -27.27 0.57
N ALA A 324 9.21 -27.53 1.27
CA ALA A 324 8.51 -28.80 1.24
C ALA A 324 7.99 -29.17 -0.17
N SER A 325 7.80 -28.19 -1.07
CA SER A 325 7.39 -28.45 -2.46
C SER A 325 8.40 -29.30 -3.24
N LEU A 326 9.69 -29.27 -2.85
CA LEU A 326 10.74 -30.08 -3.48
C LEU A 326 10.79 -31.51 -2.93
N GLU A 327 10.19 -31.75 -1.77
CA GLU A 327 10.09 -33.07 -1.15
C GLU A 327 8.85 -33.82 -1.64
N ASN A 328 7.82 -33.09 -2.09
CA ASN A 328 6.58 -33.64 -2.62
C ASN A 328 6.28 -33.12 -4.04
N ILE A 329 6.84 -33.82 -5.04
CA ILE A 329 6.66 -33.50 -6.45
C ILE A 329 5.29 -34.03 -6.93
N THR A 330 4.30 -33.14 -6.98
CA THR A 330 2.97 -33.44 -7.54
C THR A 330 3.03 -33.56 -9.08
N PRO A 331 1.98 -34.10 -9.74
CA PRO A 331 1.93 -34.18 -11.20
C PRO A 331 2.16 -32.82 -11.90
N THR A 332 1.63 -31.74 -11.35
CA THR A 332 1.82 -30.39 -11.94
C THR A 332 3.23 -29.87 -11.74
N ARG A 333 3.82 -30.08 -10.55
CA ARG A 333 5.24 -29.75 -10.30
C ARG A 333 6.15 -30.54 -11.23
N LYS A 334 5.89 -31.83 -11.42
CA LYS A 334 6.60 -32.68 -12.36
C LYS A 334 6.51 -32.13 -13.79
N GLN A 335 5.31 -31.81 -14.25
CA GLN A 335 5.11 -31.24 -15.59
C GLN A 335 5.86 -29.93 -15.77
N ALA A 336 5.81 -29.03 -14.77
CA ALA A 336 6.54 -27.77 -14.78
C ALA A 336 8.06 -27.98 -14.87
N LEU A 337 8.62 -28.91 -14.10
CA LEU A 337 10.06 -29.22 -14.12
C LEU A 337 10.50 -29.79 -15.47
N LEU A 338 9.74 -30.74 -16.02
CA LEU A 338 10.04 -31.34 -17.32
C LEU A 338 9.96 -30.31 -18.45
N LEU A 339 8.93 -29.46 -18.44
CA LEU A 339 8.79 -28.40 -19.43
C LEU A 339 9.92 -27.36 -19.32
N SER A 340 10.31 -27.01 -18.09
CA SER A 340 11.44 -26.12 -17.83
C SER A 340 12.74 -26.72 -18.38
N ALA A 341 12.97 -28.03 -18.17
CA ALA A 341 14.15 -28.72 -18.71
C ALA A 341 14.18 -28.68 -20.25
N ASP A 342 13.05 -28.92 -20.91
CA ASP A 342 12.97 -28.86 -22.37
C ASP A 342 13.23 -27.45 -22.91
N ILE A 343 12.81 -26.41 -22.18
CA ILE A 343 13.07 -25.01 -22.56
C ILE A 343 14.54 -24.65 -22.37
N VAL A 344 15.16 -25.08 -21.27
CA VAL A 344 16.59 -24.87 -21.01
C VAL A 344 17.44 -25.52 -22.11
N ASP A 345 17.09 -26.74 -22.53
CA ASP A 345 17.80 -27.42 -23.64
C ASP A 345 17.64 -26.69 -24.98
N LYS A 346 16.44 -26.19 -25.27
CA LYS A 346 16.15 -25.47 -26.52
C LYS A 346 16.70 -24.04 -26.54
N ASN A 347 16.88 -23.44 -25.38
CA ASN A 347 17.30 -22.05 -25.22
C ASN A 347 18.46 -21.95 -24.21
N PRO A 348 19.71 -22.21 -24.64
CA PRO A 348 20.87 -22.13 -23.74
C PRO A 348 21.03 -20.76 -23.06
N GLY A 349 20.50 -19.68 -23.66
CA GLY A 349 20.48 -18.34 -23.07
C GLY A 349 19.68 -18.23 -21.77
N VAL A 350 18.76 -19.15 -21.47
CA VAL A 350 18.02 -19.22 -20.19
C VAL A 350 18.96 -19.55 -19.03
N VAL A 351 20.08 -20.24 -19.27
CA VAL A 351 21.10 -20.52 -18.25
C VAL A 351 21.73 -19.23 -17.70
N ASN A 352 21.73 -18.15 -18.50
CA ASN A 352 22.19 -16.83 -18.04
C ASN A 352 21.24 -16.18 -17.03
N HIS A 353 20.07 -16.78 -16.81
CA HIS A 353 19.05 -16.37 -15.84
C HIS A 353 18.90 -17.37 -14.68
N ALA A 354 19.99 -18.06 -14.33
CA ALA A 354 20.03 -19.07 -13.27
C ALA A 354 19.56 -18.54 -11.90
N GLU A 355 19.62 -17.23 -11.66
CA GLU A 355 19.10 -16.57 -10.46
C GLU A 355 17.63 -16.87 -10.19
N ILE A 356 16.81 -17.02 -11.23
CA ILE A 356 15.37 -17.30 -11.09
C ILE A 356 15.15 -18.70 -10.55
N PHE A 357 15.86 -19.68 -11.07
CA PHE A 357 15.80 -21.06 -10.57
C PHE A 357 16.33 -21.14 -9.12
N ARG A 358 17.48 -20.48 -8.86
CA ARG A 358 18.10 -20.49 -7.53
C ARG A 358 17.24 -19.83 -6.46
N LYS A 359 16.48 -18.77 -6.79
CA LYS A 359 15.50 -18.12 -5.89
C LYS A 359 14.52 -19.12 -5.28
N TYR A 360 14.17 -20.18 -6.03
CA TYR A 360 13.26 -21.25 -5.61
C TYR A 360 13.98 -22.57 -5.32
N GLN A 361 15.30 -22.54 -5.12
CA GLN A 361 16.13 -23.73 -4.85
C GLN A 361 16.05 -24.80 -5.94
N LEU A 362 15.70 -24.40 -7.17
CA LEU A 362 15.65 -25.29 -8.33
C LEU A 362 17.01 -25.32 -9.05
N PRO A 363 17.40 -26.47 -9.63
CA PRO A 363 18.51 -26.53 -10.55
C PRO A 363 18.16 -25.78 -11.85
N TYR A 364 19.18 -25.25 -12.53
CA TYR A 364 19.04 -24.57 -13.82
C TYR A 364 19.62 -25.39 -14.99
N ASP A 365 20.00 -26.65 -14.71
CA ASP A 365 20.45 -27.64 -15.67
C ASP A 365 19.29 -28.58 -16.05
N ALA A 366 19.11 -28.83 -17.34
CA ALA A 366 18.00 -29.64 -17.83
C ALA A 366 18.05 -31.10 -17.34
N THR A 367 19.24 -31.68 -17.16
CA THR A 367 19.38 -33.05 -16.63
C THR A 367 18.97 -33.09 -15.16
N GLN A 368 19.43 -32.13 -14.36
CA GLN A 368 19.07 -32.04 -12.94
C GLN A 368 17.58 -31.74 -12.73
N LEU A 369 16.97 -30.90 -13.57
CA LEU A 369 15.53 -30.65 -13.56
C LEU A 369 14.73 -31.93 -13.83
N ARG A 370 15.14 -32.74 -14.81
CA ARG A 370 14.51 -34.04 -15.10
C ARG A 370 14.68 -35.04 -13.96
N GLN A 371 15.86 -35.09 -13.34
CA GLN A 371 16.12 -35.94 -12.17
C GLN A 371 15.23 -35.55 -10.98
N LEU A 372 15.08 -34.24 -10.74
CA LEU A 372 14.20 -33.73 -9.69
C LEU A 372 12.72 -34.05 -9.97
N ALA A 373 12.31 -34.07 -11.23
CA ALA A 373 10.95 -34.39 -11.64
C ALA A 373 10.55 -35.88 -11.40
N GLY A 374 11.53 -36.76 -11.15
CA GLY A 374 11.33 -38.20 -10.92
C GLY A 374 11.22 -39.01 -12.19
#